data_AF-A0AAW8KXU0-F1
#
_entry.id   AF-A0AAW8KXU0-F1
#
_cell.length_a   1.000
_cell.length_b   1.000
_cell.length_c   1.000
_cell.angle_alpha   90.00
_cell.angle_beta   90.00
_cell.angle_gamma   90.00
#
_symmetry.space_group_name_H-M   'P 1'
#
loop_
_entity.id
_entity.type
_entity.pdbx_description
1 polymer ?
#
loop_
_entity_poly.entity_id
_entity_poly.type
_entity_poly.pdbx_seq_one_letter_code
_entity_poly.pdbx_strand_id
1 'polypeptide(L)'
;QLAIRSRIKFFYRPSSIKEDANLASDKLQWVKSGQSLTVKNPTPFHITMTSVYQKAGDKKVDLLPQGLMIKPFSEASVQLKNGNLQ
;
A
#
# COMPACT_ATOMS: atom_id res chain seq x y z
N GLN A 1 -16.46 0.85 32.64
CA GLN A 1 -15.60 -0.33 32.40
C GLN A 1 -14.93 -0.15 31.04
N LEU A 2 -13.63 -0.41 30.92
CA LEU A 2 -12.86 -0.32 29.67
C LEU A 2 -12.53 -1.74 29.17
N ALA A 3 -12.88 -2.06 27.93
CA ALA A 3 -12.49 -3.31 27.28
C ALA A 3 -11.67 -2.99 26.03
N ILE A 4 -10.53 -3.66 25.88
CA ILE A 4 -9.62 -3.50 24.75
C ILE A 4 -9.78 -4.70 23.82
N ARG A 5 -9.91 -4.45 22.51
CA ARG A 5 -9.95 -5.50 21.48
C ARG A 5 -8.83 -5.29 20.47
N SER A 6 -7.89 -6.22 20.45
CA SER A 6 -6.82 -6.25 19.44
C SER A 6 -7.28 -6.91 18.15
N ARG A 7 -6.86 -6.37 17.01
CA ARG A 7 -7.04 -6.98 15.68
C ARG A 7 -5.67 -7.11 15.00
N ILE A 8 -5.22 -8.35 14.79
CA ILE A 8 -3.95 -8.66 14.14
C ILE A 8 -4.24 -9.32 12.80
N LYS A 9 -3.50 -8.93 11.76
CA LYS A 9 -3.54 -9.60 10.45
C LYS A 9 -2.74 -10.90 10.53
N PHE A 10 -3.35 -12.02 10.17
CA PHE A 10 -2.71 -13.33 10.13
C PHE A 10 -2.80 -13.89 8.71
N PHE A 11 -1.66 -14.27 8.13
CA PHE A 11 -1.57 -14.81 6.78
C PHE A 11 -0.82 -16.14 6.79
N TYR A 12 -1.39 -17.15 6.12
CA TYR A 12 -0.71 -18.41 5.88
C TYR A 12 0.24 -18.29 4.69
N ARG A 13 1.46 -18.84 4.82
CA ARG A 13 2.44 -18.94 3.74
C ARG A 13 2.66 -20.43 3.41
N PRO A 14 2.13 -20.93 2.27
CA PRO A 14 2.46 -22.26 1.77
C PRO A 14 3.97 -22.50 1.63
N SER A 15 4.42 -23.71 1.91
CA SER A 15 5.84 -24.12 1.84
C SER A 15 6.41 -24.12 0.41
N SER A 16 5.55 -24.10 -0.61
CA SER A 16 5.92 -23.98 -2.02
C SER A 16 6.43 -22.59 -2.40
N ILE A 17 6.07 -21.54 -1.64
CA ILE A 17 6.54 -20.16 -1.89
C ILE A 17 7.94 -20.01 -1.29
N LYS A 18 8.96 -20.09 -2.13
CA LYS A 18 10.38 -20.00 -1.72
C LYS A 18 10.96 -18.58 -1.73
N GLU A 19 10.28 -17.64 -2.38
CA GLU A 19 10.74 -16.25 -2.50
C GLU A 19 10.90 -15.56 -1.13
N ASP A 20 11.85 -14.64 -1.00
CA ASP A 20 11.97 -13.86 0.23
C ASP A 20 10.86 -12.80 0.30
N ALA A 21 10.11 -12.80 1.41
CA ALA A 21 9.05 -11.83 1.65
C ALA A 21 9.61 -10.41 1.86
N ASN A 22 10.85 -10.29 2.34
CA ASN A 22 11.50 -9.00 2.56
C ASN A 22 11.79 -8.26 1.24
N LEU A 23 11.92 -9.00 0.14
CA LEU A 23 12.15 -8.45 -1.20
C LEU A 23 10.84 -8.16 -1.96
N ALA A 24 9.68 -8.43 -1.36
CA ALA A 24 8.40 -8.28 -2.03
C ALA A 24 8.04 -6.81 -2.31
N SER A 25 8.44 -5.88 -1.43
CA SER A 25 8.22 -4.44 -1.60
C SER A 25 8.86 -3.90 -2.88
N ASP A 26 10.05 -4.40 -3.21
CA ASP A 26 10.86 -3.90 -4.32
C ASP A 26 10.27 -4.31 -5.68
N LYS A 27 9.40 -5.31 -5.68
CA LYS A 27 8.70 -5.82 -6.87
C LYS A 27 7.37 -5.11 -7.13
N LEU A 28 6.94 -4.18 -6.27
CA LEU A 28 5.73 -3.40 -6.51
C LEU A 28 5.89 -2.55 -7.77
N GLN A 29 4.84 -2.53 -8.60
CA GLN A 29 4.82 -1.73 -9.82
C GLN A 29 3.83 -0.57 -9.65
N TRP A 30 4.21 0.60 -10.15
CA TRP A 30 3.43 1.82 -9.99
C TRP A 30 3.04 2.36 -11.36
N VAL A 31 1.75 2.67 -11.53
CA VAL A 31 1.21 3.23 -12.77
C VAL A 31 0.40 4.47 -12.42
N LYS A 32 0.83 5.62 -12.95
CA LYS A 32 0.06 6.87 -12.84
C LYS A 32 -0.83 7.01 -14.08
N SER A 33 -2.13 7.25 -13.87
CA SER A 33 -3.09 7.55 -14.93
C SER A 33 -3.95 8.74 -14.50
N GLY A 34 -3.74 9.91 -15.13
CA GLY A 34 -4.38 11.16 -14.72
C GLY A 34 -4.13 11.47 -13.23
N GLN A 35 -5.22 11.59 -12.47
CA GLN A 35 -5.22 11.85 -11.03
C GLN A 35 -5.23 10.57 -10.16
N SER A 36 -4.95 9.41 -10.75
CA SER A 36 -4.91 8.13 -10.07
C SER A 36 -3.50 7.54 -10.10
N LEU A 37 -3.07 6.98 -8.97
CA LEU A 37 -1.86 6.20 -8.82
C LEU A 37 -2.22 4.77 -8.44
N THR A 38 -2.03 3.85 -9.37
CA THR A 38 -2.27 2.42 -9.17
C THR A 38 -0.99 1.73 -8.75
N VAL A 39 -1.07 0.94 -7.68
CA VAL A 39 0.00 0.09 -7.16
C VAL A 39 -0.37 -1.36 -7.44
N LYS A 40 0.47 -2.06 -8.19
CA LYS A 40 0.30 -3.47 -8.52
C LYS A 40 1.25 -4.31 -7.69
N ASN A 41 0.73 -5.36 -7.09
CA ASN A 41 1.49 -6.36 -6.36
C ASN A 41 1.54 -7.66 -7.17
N PRO A 42 2.62 -7.89 -7.95
CA PRO A 42 2.79 -9.13 -8.70
C PRO A 42 3.29 -10.30 -7.84
N THR A 43 3.48 -10.11 -6.53
CA THR A 43 4.08 -11.10 -5.64
C THR A 43 3.02 -11.99 -4.96
N PRO A 44 3.40 -13.17 -4.43
CA PRO A 44 2.51 -14.00 -3.64
C PRO A 44 2.32 -13.51 -2.18
N PHE A 45 2.81 -12.31 -1.82
CA PHE A 45 2.78 -11.79 -0.45
C PHE A 45 1.72 -10.70 -0.28
N HIS A 46 1.12 -10.62 0.91
CA HIS A 46 0.33 -9.46 1.30
C HIS A 46 1.29 -8.32 1.69
N ILE A 47 1.16 -7.16 1.05
CA ILE A 47 2.01 -6.00 1.33
C ILE A 47 1.15 -4.91 1.98
N THR A 48 1.52 -4.49 3.19
CA THR A 48 0.89 -3.34 3.85
C THR A 48 1.77 -2.11 3.68
N MET A 49 1.21 -1.07 3.07
CA MET A 49 1.81 0.23 2.92
C MET A 49 1.25 1.16 3.99
N THR A 50 2.13 1.73 4.81
CA THR A 50 1.76 2.60 5.92
C THR A 50 1.49 4.03 5.48
N SER A 51 2.27 4.54 4.51
CA SER A 51 2.10 5.87 3.97
C SER A 51 2.58 5.96 2.53
N VAL A 52 1.99 6.90 1.78
CA VAL A 52 2.45 7.30 0.44
C VAL A 52 2.34 8.81 0.37
N TYR A 53 3.47 9.47 0.13
CA TYR A 53 3.50 10.93 0.10
C TYR A 53 3.48 11.46 -1.32
N GLN A 54 2.53 12.35 -1.60
CA GLN A 54 2.54 13.22 -2.77
C GLN A 54 3.23 14.53 -2.39
N LYS A 55 4.24 14.93 -3.17
CA LYS A 55 4.82 16.27 -3.08
C LYS A 55 3.95 17.25 -3.88
N ALA A 56 3.49 18.32 -3.23
CA ALA A 56 2.75 19.42 -3.84
C ALA A 56 3.41 20.75 -3.41
N GLY A 57 4.32 21.26 -4.25
CA GLY A 57 5.23 22.35 -3.85
C GLY A 57 6.12 21.92 -2.68
N ASP A 58 6.11 22.69 -1.59
CA ASP A 58 6.83 22.38 -0.36
C ASP A 58 6.06 21.48 0.62
N LYS A 59 4.77 21.22 0.36
CA LYS A 59 3.94 20.38 1.22
C LYS A 59 4.06 18.90 0.81
N LYS A 60 4.13 18.01 1.81
CA LYS A 60 3.96 16.56 1.64
C LYS A 60 2.58 16.17 2.12
N VAL A 61 1.78 15.57 1.24
CA VAL A 61 0.44 15.09 1.56
C VAL A 61 0.48 13.58 1.64
N ASP A 62 0.09 13.01 2.78
CA ASP A 62 -0.13 11.58 2.89
C ASP A 62 -1.42 11.19 2.16
N LEU A 63 -1.30 10.27 1.22
CA LEU A 63 -2.41 9.74 0.43
C LEU A 63 -3.07 8.52 1.11
N LEU A 64 -2.44 7.92 2.12
CA LEU A 64 -2.90 6.71 2.79
C LEU A 64 -3.04 6.87 4.33
N PRO A 65 -3.86 7.80 4.83
CA PRO A 65 -3.97 8.05 6.27
C PRO A 65 -4.48 6.85 7.10
N GLN A 66 -5.12 5.87 6.45
CA GLN A 66 -5.59 4.63 7.07
C GLN A 66 -4.69 3.42 6.76
N GLY A 67 -3.58 3.64 6.05
CA GLY A 67 -2.78 2.60 5.40
C GLY A 67 -3.52 1.91 4.25
N LEU A 68 -2.79 1.09 3.50
CA LEU A 68 -3.33 0.26 2.42
C LEU A 68 -2.70 -1.11 2.49
N MET A 69 -3.49 -2.16 2.28
CA MET A 69 -2.97 -3.51 2.13
C MET A 69 -3.32 -4.03 0.75
N ILE A 70 -2.31 -4.44 0.00
CA ILE A 70 -2.45 -5.00 -1.33
C ILE A 70 -2.30 -6.52 -1.20
N LYS A 71 -3.29 -7.24 -1.72
CA LYS A 71 -3.30 -8.71 -1.70
C LYS A 71 -2.28 -9.25 -2.72
N PRO A 72 -1.88 -10.53 -2.59
CA PRO A 72 -1.11 -11.20 -3.62
C PRO A 72 -1.77 -11.08 -5.00
N PHE A 73 -0.96 -10.82 -6.03
CA PHE A 73 -1.40 -10.74 -7.43
C PHE A 73 -2.57 -9.77 -7.69
N SER A 74 -2.71 -8.73 -6.87
CA SER A 74 -3.76 -7.73 -7.00
C SER A 74 -3.20 -6.32 -7.16
N GLU A 75 -4.08 -5.37 -7.44
CA GLU A 75 -3.75 -3.96 -7.49
C GLU A 75 -4.69 -3.14 -6.62
N ALA A 76 -4.25 -1.94 -6.27
CA ALA A 76 -5.03 -0.95 -5.56
C ALA A 76 -4.76 0.43 -6.15
N SER A 77 -5.76 1.30 -6.12
CA SER A 77 -5.68 2.64 -6.70
C SER A 77 -5.85 3.70 -5.62
N VAL A 78 -5.01 4.73 -5.69
CA VAL A 78 -4.99 5.86 -4.77
C VAL A 78 -5.19 7.14 -5.55
N GLN A 79 -6.08 8.01 -5.08
CA GLN A 79 -6.32 9.30 -5.74
C GLN A 79 -5.24 10.30 -5.33
N LEU A 80 -4.61 10.90 -6.33
CA LEU A 80 -3.71 12.03 -6.17
C LEU A 80 -4.53 13.28 -5.85
N LYS A 81 -4.07 14.09 -4.91
CA LYS A 81 -4.70 15.39 -4.65
C LYS A 81 -4.23 16.40 -5.70
N ASN A 82 -5.18 17.17 -6.24
CA ASN A 82 -4.86 18.28 -7.14
C ASN A 82 -4.06 19.32 -6.34
N GLY A 83 -3.01 19.88 -6.94
CA GLY A 83 -2.13 20.88 -6.33
C GLY A 83 -2.78 22.22 -5.97
N ASN A 84 -4.11 22.34 -6.03
CA ASN A 84 -4.86 23.54 -5.64
C ASN A 84 -5.19 23.54 -4.13
N LEU A 85 -4.23 23.12 -3.30
CA LEU A 85 -4.26 23.38 -1.87
C LEU A 85 -3.83 24.83 -1.66
N GLN A 86 -4.78 25.76 -1.82
CA GLN A 86 -4.72 27.10 -1.22
C GLN A 86 -4.44 26.92 0.28
#